data_AF-A0A931NSD6-F1
#
_entry.id   AF-A0A931NSD6-F1
#
_cell.length_a   1.000
_cell.length_b   1.000
_cell.length_c   1.000
_cell.angle_alpha   90.00
_cell.angle_beta   90.00
_cell.angle_gamma   90.00
#
_symmetry.space_group_name_H-M   'P 1'
#
loop_
_entity.id
_entity.type
_entity.pdbx_description
1 polymer ?
#
loop_
_entity_poly.entity_id
_entity_poly.type
_entity_poly.pdbx_seq_one_letter_code
_entity_poly.pdbx_strand_id
1 'polypeptide(L)'
;MDNMENPNSQSEMTPPAGIQPTGFQSSDLQPTNLQTGSLQPTDLQSNGLQMKAPEKTIVQDADSDDSVFHVFGNAKTVEFDQKLASQQINMNPTEKMVVEPLTGSSVVYDASNEQGVPENGFPAGYGPNAGIKRIEKPVKPKLKERIKRSFGQMTKKQRRLLVIIPSISLILIITLSLVAMVTGVFATDYSKTYSVAKSIKNELQKIRSNTNCEKVIEYNDNTFTSMEIYQGYVEECKKAGRGISEQLIEEMGDTAGVLKDVEVNRRFEAFKVALNESKNGNAEIEKTLNLYSIWHSWILTEASGDKSHNGFEWSEADIKDAAKILIESGNEKLAAYGNRWVELKTEAAKAAYKFYHTSESTEVVDYAEAKNDMDAKKAAFSDFQKEKRPDVVTEFPLQQVNLANISVKFEEMYSFIRETYQKNYNKRVGGCKELINAIICD
;
A
#
# COMPACT_ATOMS: atom_id res chain seq x y z
N MET A 1 -12.72 81.31 3.68
CA MET A 1 -13.61 81.52 4.83
C MET A 1 -13.51 80.27 5.67
N ASP A 2 -13.07 80.48 6.90
CA ASP A 2 -12.61 79.52 7.91
C ASP A 2 -13.69 78.58 8.48
N ASN A 3 -13.19 77.66 9.32
CA ASN A 3 -13.86 76.89 10.38
C ASN A 3 -14.43 75.51 9.98
N MET A 4 -14.29 74.43 10.76
CA MET A 4 -13.79 74.24 12.13
C MET A 4 -13.61 72.73 12.41
N GLU A 5 -12.68 72.46 13.32
CA GLU A 5 -12.53 71.37 14.31
C GLU A 5 -13.34 70.04 14.29
N ASN A 6 -12.56 69.00 14.60
CA ASN A 6 -12.82 67.65 15.12
C ASN A 6 -13.65 67.66 16.44
N PRO A 7 -14.34 66.57 16.87
CA PRO A 7 -13.65 65.55 17.69
C PRO A 7 -14.17 64.09 17.60
N ASN A 8 -13.27 63.22 18.06
CA ASN A 8 -13.34 61.80 18.40
C ASN A 8 -14.54 61.40 19.31
N SER A 9 -15.06 60.17 19.19
CA SER A 9 -15.79 59.46 20.26
C SER A 9 -15.72 57.93 20.12
N GLN A 10 -15.58 57.29 21.27
CA GLN A 10 -15.28 55.87 21.51
C GLN A 10 -16.53 54.95 21.53
N SER A 11 -16.26 53.65 21.38
CA SER A 11 -16.91 52.47 22.02
C SER A 11 -18.41 52.18 21.79
N GLU A 12 -18.72 50.99 21.29
CA GLU A 12 -19.38 49.94 22.10
C GLU A 12 -19.38 48.56 21.41
N MET A 13 -18.87 47.55 22.13
CA MET A 13 -19.05 46.13 21.84
C MET A 13 -20.39 45.66 22.39
N THR A 14 -21.19 44.99 21.57
CA THR A 14 -22.31 44.15 22.02
C THR A 14 -21.98 42.67 21.84
N PRO A 15 -22.20 41.80 22.85
CA PRO A 15 -21.89 40.37 22.78
C PRO A 15 -23.01 39.55 22.10
N PRO A 16 -22.72 38.40 21.47
CA PRO A 16 -23.75 37.50 20.98
C PRO A 16 -24.36 36.65 22.09
N ALA A 17 -25.68 36.53 22.05
CA ALA A 17 -26.53 35.73 22.92
C ALA A 17 -26.23 34.23 22.79
N GLY A 18 -26.19 33.54 23.93
CA GLY A 18 -26.04 32.09 24.01
C GLY A 18 -27.34 31.36 23.64
N ILE A 19 -27.20 30.28 22.87
CA ILE A 19 -28.26 29.31 22.61
C ILE A 19 -27.84 27.99 23.27
N GLN A 20 -28.64 27.53 24.23
CA GLN A 20 -28.49 26.23 24.90
C GLN A 20 -28.78 25.07 23.94
N PRO A 21 -28.05 23.95 24.00
CA PRO A 21 -28.42 22.73 23.30
C PRO A 21 -29.48 21.94 24.09
N THR A 22 -30.66 21.76 23.51
CA THR A 22 -31.63 20.75 23.91
C THR A 22 -31.12 19.37 23.52
N GLY A 23 -30.95 18.50 24.52
CA GLY A 23 -30.53 17.11 24.33
C GLY A 23 -31.62 16.26 23.68
N PHE A 24 -31.23 15.40 22.75
CA PHE A 24 -32.10 14.35 22.21
C PHE A 24 -31.74 12.99 22.80
N GLN A 25 -32.80 12.32 23.26
CA GLN A 25 -32.80 11.02 23.92
C GLN A 25 -32.48 9.89 22.93
N SER A 26 -31.62 8.97 23.38
CA SER A 26 -31.31 7.71 22.70
C SER A 26 -32.54 6.80 22.70
N SER A 27 -32.93 6.29 21.54
CA SER A 27 -33.91 5.20 21.42
C SER A 27 -33.18 3.97 20.88
N ASP A 28 -33.20 2.91 21.68
CA ASP A 28 -32.64 1.59 21.41
C ASP A 28 -33.28 0.94 20.17
N LEU A 29 -32.45 0.44 19.25
CA LEU A 29 -32.86 -0.55 18.25
C LEU A 29 -31.89 -1.73 18.29
N GLN A 30 -32.44 -2.89 18.67
CA GLN A 30 -31.79 -4.20 18.70
C GLN A 30 -31.42 -4.67 17.28
N PRO A 31 -30.28 -5.36 17.08
CA PRO A 31 -30.01 -6.07 15.83
C PRO A 31 -30.70 -7.44 15.80
N THR A 32 -31.55 -7.64 14.81
CA THR A 32 -32.09 -8.95 14.40
C THR A 32 -31.02 -9.82 13.75
N ASN A 33 -30.93 -11.06 14.22
CA ASN A 33 -30.11 -12.15 13.67
C ASN A 33 -30.42 -12.43 12.18
N LEU A 34 -29.39 -12.58 11.34
CA LEU A 34 -29.48 -13.25 10.05
C LEU A 34 -28.43 -14.37 9.97
N GLN A 35 -28.95 -15.54 9.61
CA GLN A 35 -28.33 -16.86 9.63
C GLN A 35 -27.26 -17.01 8.54
N THR A 36 -26.13 -17.61 8.91
CA THR A 36 -25.09 -18.09 8.00
C THR A 36 -25.54 -19.36 7.28
N GLY A 37 -25.67 -19.28 5.95
CA GLY A 37 -25.81 -20.44 5.07
C GLY A 37 -24.43 -20.94 4.62
N SER A 38 -24.17 -22.23 4.84
CA SER A 38 -22.93 -22.94 4.49
C SER A 38 -22.80 -23.21 2.99
N LEU A 39 -21.61 -23.01 2.42
CA LEU A 39 -21.18 -23.64 1.16
C LEU A 39 -19.73 -24.15 1.31
N GLN A 40 -19.55 -25.45 1.05
CA GLN A 40 -18.26 -26.17 1.05
C GLN A 40 -17.44 -25.89 -0.23
N PRO A 41 -16.10 -26.02 -0.18
CA PRO A 41 -15.20 -25.77 -1.30
C PRO A 41 -15.04 -27.01 -2.20
N THR A 42 -14.79 -26.78 -3.50
CA THR A 42 -14.33 -27.81 -4.45
C THR A 42 -13.02 -27.37 -5.09
N ASP A 43 -12.04 -28.29 -5.09
CA ASP A 43 -10.69 -28.18 -5.65
C ASP A 43 -10.68 -27.96 -7.17
N LEU A 44 -9.69 -27.21 -7.69
CA LEU A 44 -9.20 -27.36 -9.06
C LEU A 44 -7.71 -26.97 -9.20
N GLN A 45 -7.02 -27.80 -9.96
CA GLN A 45 -5.57 -28.02 -10.00
C GLN A 45 -4.80 -27.03 -10.88
N SER A 46 -3.53 -26.81 -10.49
CA SER A 46 -2.48 -26.11 -11.23
C SER A 46 -2.06 -26.88 -12.49
N ASN A 47 -2.03 -26.21 -13.65
CA ASN A 47 -1.35 -26.69 -14.86
C ASN A 47 -0.29 -25.68 -15.29
N GLY A 48 0.96 -26.15 -15.34
CA GLY A 48 2.15 -25.38 -15.74
C GLY A 48 2.28 -25.26 -17.26
N LEU A 49 2.63 -24.06 -17.71
CA LEU A 49 2.95 -23.75 -19.11
C LEU A 49 4.44 -24.02 -19.38
N GLN A 50 4.71 -24.95 -20.30
CA GLN A 50 6.00 -25.09 -20.98
C GLN A 50 6.00 -24.23 -22.25
N MET A 51 6.99 -23.35 -22.41
CA MET A 51 7.31 -22.73 -23.70
C MET A 51 8.60 -23.33 -24.26
N LYS A 52 8.49 -23.78 -25.50
CA LYS A 52 9.53 -24.38 -26.34
C LYS A 52 10.17 -23.29 -27.21
N ALA A 53 11.49 -23.31 -27.32
CA ALA A 53 12.30 -22.42 -28.16
C ALA A 53 12.15 -22.73 -29.66
N PRO A 54 12.24 -21.73 -30.55
CA PRO A 54 12.52 -21.93 -31.97
C PRO A 54 13.94 -21.52 -32.37
N GLU A 55 14.25 -22.02 -33.56
CA GLU A 55 15.51 -22.28 -34.23
C GLU A 55 16.21 -21.04 -34.82
N LYS A 56 17.52 -21.18 -35.05
CA LYS A 56 18.47 -20.14 -35.46
C LYS A 56 18.60 -20.11 -36.99
N THR A 57 18.45 -18.94 -37.61
CA THR A 57 18.84 -18.69 -39.01
C THR A 57 19.77 -17.46 -39.05
N ILE A 58 20.89 -17.61 -39.75
CA ILE A 58 21.96 -16.62 -39.91
C ILE A 58 21.79 -15.94 -41.27
N VAL A 59 21.83 -14.60 -41.33
CA VAL A 59 22.34 -13.83 -42.48
C VAL A 59 23.01 -12.53 -41.97
N GLN A 60 24.20 -12.25 -42.52
CA GLN A 60 25.05 -11.06 -42.33
C GLN A 60 24.54 -9.88 -43.16
N ASP A 61 24.64 -8.63 -42.67
CA ASP A 61 25.69 -7.65 -43.01
C ASP A 61 25.27 -6.19 -42.78
N ALA A 62 26.30 -5.35 -42.62
CA ALA A 62 26.35 -3.88 -42.74
C ALA A 62 26.00 -3.00 -41.52
N ASP A 63 27.06 -2.68 -40.77
CA ASP A 63 27.61 -1.33 -40.56
C ASP A 63 26.67 -0.19 -40.09
N SER A 64 26.75 0.14 -38.79
CA SER A 64 26.68 1.52 -38.29
C SER A 64 27.08 1.53 -36.81
N ASP A 65 28.25 2.11 -36.54
CA ASP A 65 28.67 2.57 -35.22
C ASP A 65 27.60 3.48 -34.59
N ASP A 66 27.08 3.11 -33.43
CA ASP A 66 26.75 4.09 -32.39
C ASP A 66 27.02 3.51 -31.01
N SER A 67 27.99 4.10 -30.34
CA SER A 67 28.72 3.55 -29.22
C SER A 67 28.32 4.27 -27.94
N VAL A 68 27.49 3.63 -27.12
CA VAL A 68 27.17 4.08 -25.76
C VAL A 68 27.42 2.94 -24.80
N PHE A 69 28.66 2.46 -24.61
CA PHE A 69 29.11 1.75 -23.39
C PHE A 69 30.64 1.56 -23.41
N HIS A 70 31.40 2.65 -23.30
CA HIS A 70 32.82 2.59 -22.92
C HIS A 70 32.97 2.81 -21.41
N VAL A 71 32.70 1.78 -20.61
CA VAL A 71 33.05 1.78 -19.19
C VAL A 71 33.50 0.38 -18.80
N PHE A 72 34.68 -0.08 -19.25
CA PHE A 72 35.62 -0.94 -18.49
C PHE A 72 36.93 -1.02 -19.30
N GLY A 73 38.04 -0.65 -18.66
CA GLY A 73 39.35 -0.50 -19.29
C GLY A 73 40.05 -1.80 -19.69
N ASN A 74 40.99 -1.64 -20.62
CA ASN A 74 42.03 -2.52 -21.15
C ASN A 74 42.10 -3.97 -20.63
N ALA A 75 42.02 -4.89 -21.60
CA ALA A 75 42.29 -6.31 -21.48
C ALA A 75 43.65 -6.58 -20.79
N LYS A 76 43.62 -7.23 -19.63
CA LYS A 76 44.78 -7.92 -19.07
C LYS A 76 44.83 -9.33 -19.66
N THR A 77 45.94 -9.65 -20.30
CA THR A 77 46.34 -11.02 -20.63
C THR A 77 46.44 -11.85 -19.36
N VAL A 78 45.67 -12.94 -19.29
CA VAL A 78 45.78 -13.93 -18.22
C VAL A 78 46.83 -14.94 -18.65
N GLU A 79 47.97 -14.97 -17.96
CA GLU A 79 48.97 -16.03 -18.11
C GLU A 79 48.41 -17.35 -17.54
N PHE A 80 48.35 -18.37 -18.38
CA PHE A 80 47.94 -19.71 -18.01
C PHE A 80 49.03 -20.38 -17.16
N ASP A 81 48.72 -20.68 -15.90
CA ASP A 81 49.60 -21.48 -15.03
C ASP A 81 49.56 -22.95 -15.48
N GLN A 82 50.60 -23.36 -16.21
CA GLN A 82 50.77 -24.73 -16.71
C GLN A 82 50.86 -25.79 -15.60
N LYS A 83 51.08 -25.38 -14.34
CA LYS A 83 51.11 -26.26 -13.17
C LYS A 83 49.71 -26.54 -12.61
N LEU A 84 48.70 -25.71 -12.92
CA LEU A 84 47.30 -25.94 -12.58
C LEU A 84 46.61 -26.87 -13.60
N ALA A 85 47.02 -26.81 -14.87
CA ALA A 85 46.52 -27.68 -15.94
C ALA A 85 46.90 -29.17 -15.78
N SER A 86 48.03 -29.46 -15.10
CA SER A 86 48.45 -30.84 -14.81
C SER A 86 47.78 -31.47 -13.57
N GLN A 87 46.93 -30.72 -12.86
CA GLN A 87 46.10 -31.24 -11.77
C GLN A 87 44.63 -31.45 -12.18
N GLN A 88 44.26 -31.15 -13.42
CA GLN A 88 42.93 -31.49 -13.92
C GLN A 88 42.82 -32.98 -14.21
N ILE A 89 41.75 -33.58 -13.68
CA ILE A 89 41.35 -34.97 -13.90
C ILE A 89 41.24 -35.20 -15.41
N ASN A 90 41.99 -36.16 -15.93
CA ASN A 90 41.88 -36.62 -17.31
C ASN A 90 40.47 -37.17 -17.56
N MET A 91 39.69 -36.47 -18.39
CA MET A 91 38.33 -36.82 -18.79
C MET A 91 38.27 -37.13 -20.29
N ASN A 92 39.14 -38.01 -20.80
CA ASN A 92 39.00 -38.58 -22.15
C ASN A 92 38.41 -40.00 -22.07
N PRO A 93 37.25 -40.30 -22.70
CA PRO A 93 36.51 -41.55 -22.51
C PRO A 93 36.80 -42.57 -23.62
N THR A 94 38.06 -42.93 -23.86
CA THR A 94 38.42 -43.81 -24.99
C THR A 94 38.76 -45.26 -24.63
N GLU A 95 38.58 -45.70 -23.37
CA GLU A 95 38.83 -47.10 -22.97
C GLU A 95 37.60 -47.81 -22.38
N LYS A 96 36.40 -47.27 -22.58
CA LYS A 96 35.15 -47.81 -22.02
C LYS A 96 34.11 -47.99 -23.12
N MET A 97 34.01 -49.21 -23.66
CA MET A 97 32.94 -49.57 -24.59
C MET A 97 31.67 -49.90 -23.80
N VAL A 98 30.57 -49.24 -24.17
CA VAL A 98 29.23 -49.54 -23.65
C VAL A 98 28.60 -50.57 -24.57
N VAL A 99 28.19 -51.71 -24.02
CA VAL A 99 27.36 -52.69 -24.72
C VAL A 99 26.01 -52.72 -24.02
N GLU A 100 24.92 -52.55 -24.77
CA GLU A 100 23.55 -52.61 -24.25
C GLU A 100 22.92 -53.98 -24.54
N PRO A 101 22.68 -54.83 -23.53
CA PRO A 101 21.82 -55.99 -23.67
C PRO A 101 20.35 -55.62 -23.36
N LEU A 102 19.43 -56.39 -23.93
CA LEU A 102 17.95 -56.23 -23.95
C LEU A 102 17.22 -56.19 -22.58
N THR A 103 17.92 -56.00 -21.46
CA THR A 103 17.34 -55.88 -20.12
C THR A 103 17.71 -54.60 -19.36
N GLY A 104 18.23 -53.58 -20.07
CA GLY A 104 18.08 -52.18 -19.66
C GLY A 104 19.00 -51.68 -18.54
N SER A 105 20.18 -52.25 -18.34
CA SER A 105 21.20 -51.63 -17.48
C SER A 105 22.59 -51.81 -18.10
N SER A 106 23.15 -50.71 -18.60
CA SER A 106 24.49 -50.67 -19.19
C SER A 106 25.56 -50.87 -18.10
N VAL A 107 26.54 -51.73 -18.38
CA VAL A 107 27.67 -51.99 -17.49
C VAL A 107 28.95 -51.60 -18.23
N VAL A 108 29.75 -50.75 -17.61
CA VAL A 108 31.03 -50.29 -18.16
C VAL A 108 32.15 -51.14 -17.57
N TYR A 109 32.93 -51.82 -18.42
CA TYR A 109 34.11 -52.59 -18.02
C TYR A 109 35.41 -52.01 -18.59
N ASP A 110 36.52 -52.32 -17.93
CA ASP A 110 37.88 -51.85 -18.25
C ASP A 110 38.62 -52.96 -19.02
N ALA A 111 39.05 -52.68 -20.25
CA ALA A 111 39.57 -53.68 -21.19
C ALA A 111 41.08 -53.96 -21.05
N SER A 112 41.72 -53.45 -20.00
CA SER A 112 43.18 -53.54 -19.81
C SER A 112 43.68 -54.87 -19.21
N ASN A 113 42.81 -55.83 -18.88
CA ASN A 113 43.19 -57.17 -18.43
C ASN A 113 42.85 -58.23 -19.49
N GLU A 114 43.89 -58.92 -20.00
CA GLU A 114 43.82 -60.03 -20.96
C GLU A 114 43.22 -61.33 -20.35
N GLN A 115 41.99 -61.27 -19.84
CA GLN A 115 41.19 -62.47 -19.59
C GLN A 115 39.94 -62.41 -20.46
N GLY A 116 39.96 -63.22 -21.52
CA GLY A 116 38.89 -63.35 -22.50
C GLY A 116 37.52 -63.64 -21.88
N VAL A 117 36.50 -63.01 -22.46
CA VAL A 117 35.10 -63.11 -22.06
C VAL A 117 34.56 -64.53 -22.36
N PRO A 118 34.04 -65.27 -21.37
CA PRO A 118 33.32 -66.53 -21.62
C PRO A 118 31.93 -66.27 -22.26
N GLU A 119 31.45 -67.20 -23.09
CA GLU A 119 30.24 -67.10 -23.96
C GLU A 119 28.92 -66.68 -23.29
N ASN A 120 28.87 -66.66 -21.96
CA ASN A 120 27.73 -66.28 -21.14
C ASN A 120 27.73 -64.80 -20.70
N GLY A 121 28.61 -63.96 -21.23
CA GLY A 121 28.42 -62.50 -21.29
C GLY A 121 28.54 -61.73 -19.96
N PHE A 122 29.02 -62.35 -18.88
CA PHE A 122 29.32 -61.69 -17.61
C PHE A 122 30.71 -62.07 -17.09
N PRO A 123 31.55 -61.12 -16.64
CA PRO A 123 32.86 -61.42 -16.06
C PRO A 123 32.72 -62.20 -14.74
N ALA A 124 33.68 -63.08 -14.47
CA ALA A 124 33.67 -63.97 -13.31
C ALA A 124 33.49 -63.18 -11.99
N GLY A 125 32.38 -63.44 -11.29
CA GLY A 125 32.08 -62.86 -9.99
C GLY A 125 30.94 -61.84 -9.95
N TYR A 126 30.32 -61.49 -11.09
CA TYR A 126 29.13 -60.62 -11.12
C TYR A 126 27.99 -61.26 -11.92
N GLY A 127 26.98 -61.74 -11.20
CA GLY A 127 25.75 -62.33 -11.73
C GLY A 127 24.80 -62.68 -10.57
N PRO A 128 23.49 -62.92 -10.83
CA PRO A 128 22.44 -62.94 -9.80
C PRO A 128 22.59 -64.02 -8.71
N ASN A 129 23.59 -64.90 -8.82
CA ASN A 129 23.92 -65.92 -7.83
C ASN A 129 25.37 -65.82 -7.28
N ALA A 130 26.08 -64.73 -7.51
CA ALA A 130 27.40 -64.48 -6.91
C ALA A 130 27.24 -63.90 -5.50
N GLY A 131 27.68 -64.65 -4.48
CA GLY A 131 27.64 -64.22 -3.08
C GLY A 131 28.40 -62.91 -2.89
N ILE A 132 27.68 -61.87 -2.46
CA ILE A 132 28.23 -60.54 -2.17
C ILE A 132 29.23 -60.66 -1.00
N LYS A 133 30.52 -60.74 -1.29
CA LYS A 133 31.54 -60.44 -0.28
C LYS A 133 31.50 -58.94 -0.03
N ARG A 134 30.92 -58.56 1.11
CA ARG A 134 30.86 -57.17 1.58
C ARG A 134 32.29 -56.62 1.67
N ILE A 135 32.64 -55.69 0.80
CA ILE A 135 33.81 -54.85 1.00
C ILE A 135 33.47 -53.96 2.20
N GLU A 136 34.01 -54.28 3.38
CA GLU A 136 33.92 -53.39 4.53
C GLU A 136 34.61 -52.07 4.18
N LYS A 137 33.83 -50.98 4.08
CA LYS A 137 34.39 -49.63 4.01
C LYS A 137 35.26 -49.43 5.26
N PRO A 138 36.48 -48.86 5.15
CA PRO A 138 37.26 -48.56 6.33
C PRO A 138 36.44 -47.68 7.26
N VAL A 139 36.21 -48.16 8.48
CA VAL A 139 35.42 -47.46 9.50
C VAL A 139 36.05 -46.08 9.70
N LYS A 140 35.32 -45.01 9.35
CA LYS A 140 35.78 -43.64 9.62
C LYS A 140 36.08 -43.58 11.13
N PRO A 141 37.31 -43.18 11.53
CA PRO A 141 37.67 -43.16 12.94
C PRO A 141 36.70 -42.26 13.70
N LYS A 142 36.22 -42.74 14.85
CA LYS A 142 35.25 -42.02 15.69
C LYS A 142 35.80 -40.62 16.00
N LEU A 143 34.93 -39.61 16.12
CA LEU A 143 35.33 -38.21 16.37
C LEU A 143 36.38 -38.09 17.50
N LYS A 144 36.22 -38.90 18.56
CA LYS A 144 37.18 -39.01 19.68
C LYS A 144 38.59 -39.44 19.27
N GLU A 145 38.76 -40.34 18.31
CA GLU A 145 40.08 -40.79 17.84
C GLU A 145 40.74 -39.76 16.93
N ARG A 146 39.96 -39.02 16.13
CA ARG A 146 40.45 -37.89 15.33
C ARG A 146 40.96 -36.76 16.22
N ILE A 147 40.20 -36.45 17.28
CA ILE A 147 40.60 -35.48 18.30
C ILE A 147 41.86 -35.98 19.03
N LYS A 148 41.93 -37.24 19.46
CA LYS A 148 43.11 -37.80 20.15
C LYS A 148 44.37 -37.76 19.28
N ARG A 149 44.26 -37.97 17.97
CA ARG A 149 45.39 -37.91 17.02
C ARG A 149 45.87 -36.48 16.79
N SER A 150 44.96 -35.49 16.72
CA SER A 150 45.35 -34.08 16.60
C SER A 150 46.02 -33.57 17.87
N PHE A 151 45.55 -33.97 19.06
CA PHE A 151 46.19 -33.62 20.33
C PHE A 151 47.55 -34.29 20.53
N GLY A 152 47.77 -35.48 19.95
CA GLY A 152 49.01 -36.27 20.05
C GLY A 152 50.23 -35.64 19.35
N GLN A 153 50.01 -34.91 18.25
CA GLN A 153 51.07 -34.27 17.45
C GLN A 153 51.36 -32.80 17.85
N MET A 154 50.61 -32.23 18.80
CA MET A 154 50.82 -30.84 19.22
C MET A 154 52.04 -30.69 20.13
N THR A 155 52.87 -29.70 19.81
CA THR A 155 53.98 -29.27 20.68
C THR A 155 53.46 -28.70 22.01
N LYS A 156 54.28 -28.72 23.07
CA LYS A 156 53.90 -28.21 24.42
C LYS A 156 53.34 -26.78 24.38
N LYS A 157 53.81 -25.93 23.46
CA LYS A 157 53.32 -24.55 23.26
C LYS A 157 51.91 -24.52 22.64
N GLN A 158 51.63 -25.35 21.64
CA GLN A 158 50.31 -25.43 21.00
C GLN A 158 49.23 -25.96 21.94
N ARG A 159 49.55 -26.95 22.79
CA ARG A 159 48.59 -27.43 23.81
C ARG A 159 48.23 -26.36 24.85
N ARG A 160 49.19 -25.51 25.25
CA ARG A 160 48.90 -24.37 26.15
C ARG A 160 48.02 -23.34 25.43
N LEU A 161 48.34 -23.00 24.19
CA LEU A 161 47.56 -22.02 23.40
C LEU A 161 46.09 -22.45 23.22
N LEU A 162 45.85 -23.74 22.97
CA LEU A 162 44.51 -24.29 22.73
C LEU A 162 43.60 -24.27 23.96
N VAL A 163 44.17 -24.24 25.17
CA VAL A 163 43.40 -24.07 26.41
C VAL A 163 43.26 -22.60 26.77
N ILE A 164 44.32 -21.82 26.58
CA ILE A 164 44.37 -20.41 26.98
C ILE A 164 43.47 -19.55 26.08
N ILE A 165 43.47 -19.75 24.76
CA ILE A 165 42.69 -18.93 23.82
C ILE A 165 41.17 -19.01 24.09
N PRO A 166 40.52 -20.18 24.12
CA PRO A 166 39.08 -20.23 24.40
C PRO A 166 38.74 -19.76 25.82
N SER A 167 39.63 -19.99 26.79
CA SER A 167 39.44 -19.50 28.16
C SER A 167 39.48 -17.97 28.24
N ILE A 168 40.45 -17.33 27.58
CA ILE A 168 40.54 -15.86 27.50
C ILE A 168 39.35 -15.31 26.71
N SER A 169 38.96 -15.92 25.60
CA SER A 169 37.78 -15.48 24.83
C SER A 169 36.50 -15.56 25.64
N LEU A 170 36.29 -16.64 26.40
CA LEU A 170 35.10 -16.78 27.25
C LEU A 170 35.08 -15.71 28.36
N ILE A 171 36.23 -15.49 29.02
CA ILE A 171 36.37 -14.45 30.04
C ILE A 171 36.12 -13.07 29.43
N LEU A 172 36.64 -12.80 28.24
CA LEU A 172 36.49 -11.52 27.55
C LEU A 172 35.04 -11.26 27.11
N ILE A 173 34.32 -12.30 26.68
CA ILE A 173 32.87 -12.22 26.38
C ILE A 173 32.08 -11.95 27.66
N ILE A 174 32.38 -12.67 28.76
CA ILE A 174 31.69 -12.49 30.04
C ILE A 174 31.97 -11.10 30.61
N THR A 175 33.21 -10.61 30.55
CA THR A 175 33.55 -9.27 31.03
C THR A 175 32.97 -8.17 30.15
N LEU A 176 32.96 -8.30 28.82
CA LEU A 176 32.25 -7.36 27.93
C LEU A 176 30.75 -7.36 28.20
N SER A 177 30.15 -8.53 28.45
CA SER A 177 28.72 -8.64 28.78
C SER A 177 28.39 -7.96 30.11
N LEU A 178 29.21 -8.20 31.14
CA LEU A 178 29.07 -7.55 32.45
C LEU A 178 29.33 -6.04 32.37
N VAL A 179 30.38 -5.61 31.67
CA VAL A 179 30.66 -4.18 31.46
C VAL A 179 29.51 -3.53 30.71
N ALA A 180 28.93 -4.17 29.69
CA ALA A 180 27.81 -3.61 28.96
C ALA A 180 26.49 -3.58 29.76
N MET A 181 26.26 -4.55 30.65
CA MET A 181 25.17 -4.50 31.64
C MET A 181 25.36 -3.36 32.64
N VAL A 182 26.60 -3.15 33.14
CA VAL A 182 26.91 -2.14 34.17
C VAL A 182 27.00 -0.72 33.60
N THR A 183 27.47 -0.56 32.37
CA THR A 183 27.62 0.74 31.71
C THR A 183 26.34 1.23 31.01
N GLY A 184 25.29 0.40 30.95
CA GLY A 184 24.05 0.77 30.28
C GLY A 184 24.19 0.94 28.76
N VAL A 185 25.25 0.43 28.15
CA VAL A 185 25.49 0.49 26.69
C VAL A 185 24.42 -0.30 25.90
N PHE A 186 23.66 -1.17 26.59
CA PHE A 186 22.45 -1.82 26.07
C PHE A 186 21.13 -1.23 26.57
N ALA A 187 21.14 -0.14 27.35
CA ALA A 187 19.91 0.52 27.78
C ALA A 187 19.13 0.97 26.53
N THR A 188 17.90 0.49 26.40
CA THR A 188 17.04 0.83 25.28
C THR A 188 16.73 2.33 25.32
N ASP A 189 17.06 3.05 24.25
CA ASP A 189 16.70 4.46 24.13
C ASP A 189 15.24 4.58 23.67
N TYR A 190 14.35 4.89 24.61
CA TYR A 190 12.92 5.08 24.35
C TYR A 190 12.57 6.50 23.87
N SER A 191 13.53 7.43 23.82
CA SER A 191 13.24 8.83 23.50
C SER A 191 12.70 8.99 22.08
N LYS A 192 13.31 8.32 21.11
CA LYS A 192 12.84 8.31 19.72
C LYS A 192 11.49 7.62 19.59
N THR A 193 11.31 6.49 20.27
CA THR A 193 10.04 5.74 20.33
C THR A 193 8.89 6.63 20.83
N TYR A 194 9.10 7.35 21.93
CA TYR A 194 8.10 8.28 22.47
C TYR A 194 7.84 9.46 21.53
N SER A 195 8.89 10.04 20.94
CA SER A 195 8.76 11.15 20.00
C SER A 195 7.93 10.78 18.76
N VAL A 196 8.20 9.63 18.15
CA VAL A 196 7.43 9.12 17.00
C VAL A 196 6.00 8.80 17.41
N ALA A 197 5.79 8.14 18.56
CA ALA A 197 4.45 7.88 19.09
C ALA A 197 3.65 9.18 19.31
N LYS A 198 4.29 10.26 19.77
CA LYS A 198 3.68 11.59 19.92
C LYS A 198 3.30 12.20 18.57
N SER A 199 4.12 12.04 17.54
CA SER A 199 3.78 12.47 16.17
C SER A 199 2.55 11.72 15.65
N ILE A 200 2.49 10.40 15.85
CA ILE A 200 1.32 9.57 15.47
C ILE A 200 0.06 10.03 16.24
N LYS A 201 0.17 10.34 17.54
CA LYS A 201 -0.93 10.90 18.35
C LYS A 201 -1.51 12.16 17.72
N ASN A 202 -0.64 13.08 17.29
CA ASN A 202 -1.06 14.34 16.68
C ASN A 202 -1.77 14.12 15.34
N GLU A 203 -1.31 13.18 14.50
CA GLU A 203 -2.01 12.84 13.25
C GLU A 203 -3.38 12.20 13.51
N LEU A 204 -3.47 11.25 14.43
CA LEU A 204 -4.74 10.64 14.83
C LEU A 204 -5.74 11.68 15.36
N GLN A 205 -5.27 12.64 16.17
CA GLN A 205 -6.10 13.73 16.64
C GLN A 205 -6.61 14.62 15.50
N LYS A 206 -5.74 14.98 14.55
CA LYS A 206 -6.13 15.75 13.37
C LYS A 206 -7.21 15.03 12.56
N ILE A 207 -7.02 13.75 12.28
CA ILE A 207 -7.98 12.91 11.54
C ILE A 207 -9.32 12.87 12.29
N ARG A 208 -9.31 12.64 13.60
CA ARG A 208 -10.53 12.60 14.43
C ARG A 208 -11.27 13.93 14.50
N SER A 209 -10.56 15.04 14.51
CA SER A 209 -11.16 16.38 14.54
C SER A 209 -11.57 16.92 13.16
N ASN A 210 -11.26 16.19 12.09
CA ASN A 210 -11.51 16.65 10.73
C ASN A 210 -12.99 16.47 10.37
N THR A 211 -13.70 17.60 10.26
CA THR A 211 -15.12 17.63 9.84
C THR A 211 -15.28 17.84 8.34
N ASN A 212 -14.20 17.90 7.56
CA ASN A 212 -14.28 18.21 6.13
C ASN A 212 -14.96 17.10 5.33
N CYS A 213 -14.83 15.82 5.73
CA CYS A 213 -15.58 14.75 5.08
C CYS A 213 -17.09 14.89 5.27
N GLU A 214 -17.54 15.38 6.43
CA GLU A 214 -18.94 15.69 6.69
C GLU A 214 -19.40 16.89 5.85
N LYS A 215 -18.56 17.94 5.77
CA LYS A 215 -18.84 19.12 4.93
C LYS A 215 -18.94 18.80 3.45
N VAL A 216 -18.13 17.86 2.94
CA VAL A 216 -18.23 17.38 1.56
C VAL A 216 -19.60 16.74 1.32
N ILE A 217 -20.10 15.96 2.28
CA ILE A 217 -21.43 15.36 2.20
C ILE A 217 -22.52 16.43 2.30
N GLU A 218 -22.42 17.35 3.25
CA GLU A 218 -23.42 18.40 3.51
C GLU A 218 -23.54 19.41 2.37
N TYR A 219 -22.43 19.76 1.73
CA TYR A 219 -22.37 20.83 0.73
C TYR A 219 -22.29 20.34 -0.71
N ASN A 220 -22.46 19.04 -0.97
CA ASN A 220 -22.40 18.47 -2.31
C ASN A 220 -23.36 19.16 -3.31
N ASP A 221 -24.56 19.51 -2.87
CA ASP A 221 -25.64 20.12 -3.65
C ASP A 221 -25.80 21.63 -3.37
N ASN A 222 -24.92 22.19 -2.55
CA ASN A 222 -25.03 23.59 -2.13
C ASN A 222 -24.51 24.53 -3.22
N THR A 223 -25.43 25.24 -3.89
CA THR A 223 -25.11 26.21 -4.95
C THR A 223 -24.44 27.50 -4.47
N PHE A 224 -24.32 27.72 -3.15
CA PHE A 224 -23.65 28.88 -2.55
C PHE A 224 -22.19 28.59 -2.16
N THR A 225 -21.82 27.31 -2.02
CA THR A 225 -20.43 26.93 -1.78
C THR A 225 -19.68 26.99 -3.11
N SER A 226 -18.59 27.76 -3.18
CA SER A 226 -17.79 27.82 -4.40
C SER A 226 -17.02 26.52 -4.62
N MET A 227 -16.68 26.24 -5.87
CA MET A 227 -15.85 25.08 -6.21
C MET A 227 -14.49 25.11 -5.49
N GLU A 228 -13.89 26.29 -5.31
CA GLU A 228 -12.63 26.44 -4.56
C GLU A 228 -12.77 26.01 -3.09
N ILE A 229 -13.82 26.47 -2.41
CA ILE A 229 -14.09 26.12 -1.02
C ILE A 229 -14.40 24.63 -0.91
N TYR A 230 -15.23 24.11 -1.81
CA TYR A 230 -15.61 22.70 -1.83
C TYR A 230 -14.40 21.79 -2.07
N GLN A 231 -13.52 22.15 -3.02
CA GLN A 231 -12.26 21.44 -3.23
C GLN A 231 -11.36 21.46 -2.00
N GLY A 232 -11.33 22.57 -1.25
CA GLY A 232 -10.66 22.62 0.04
C GLY A 232 -11.15 21.54 1.01
N TYR A 233 -12.46 21.32 1.11
CA TYR A 233 -13.01 20.25 1.93
C TYR A 233 -12.68 18.86 1.39
N VAL A 234 -12.75 18.67 0.07
CA VAL A 234 -12.41 17.41 -0.60
C VAL A 234 -10.96 17.03 -0.32
N GLU A 235 -10.00 17.94 -0.51
CA GLU A 235 -8.57 17.65 -0.31
C GLU A 235 -8.23 17.36 1.16
N GLU A 236 -8.82 18.10 2.10
CA GLU A 236 -8.65 17.79 3.52
C GLU A 236 -9.32 16.47 3.92
N CYS A 237 -10.43 16.09 3.28
CA CYS A 237 -11.03 14.77 3.48
C CYS A 237 -10.16 13.65 2.89
N LYS A 238 -9.57 13.83 1.70
CA LYS A 238 -8.60 12.89 1.11
C LYS A 238 -7.42 12.66 2.05
N LYS A 239 -6.86 13.74 2.62
CA LYS A 239 -5.76 13.65 3.60
C LYS A 239 -6.17 12.83 4.83
N ALA A 240 -7.38 13.05 5.38
CA ALA A 240 -7.88 12.26 6.49
C ALA A 240 -8.12 10.78 6.11
N GLY A 241 -8.64 10.52 4.91
CA GLY A 241 -8.88 9.19 4.38
C GLY A 241 -7.61 8.36 4.14
N ARG A 242 -6.47 9.00 3.85
CA ARG A 242 -5.17 8.30 3.77
C ARG A 242 -4.69 7.77 5.12
N GLY A 243 -5.25 8.28 6.22
CA GLY A 243 -4.89 7.86 7.56
C GLY A 243 -3.53 8.39 7.99
N ILE A 244 -2.82 7.60 8.79
CA ILE A 244 -1.52 7.94 9.37
C ILE A 244 -0.41 7.69 8.35
N SER A 245 0.57 8.59 8.30
CA SER A 245 1.72 8.48 7.38
C SER A 245 2.44 7.14 7.51
N GLU A 246 2.61 6.43 6.39
CA GLU A 246 3.36 5.16 6.34
C GLU A 246 4.79 5.32 6.84
N GLN A 247 5.41 6.47 6.53
CA GLN A 247 6.74 6.82 7.01
C GLN A 247 6.81 6.85 8.54
N LEU A 248 5.78 7.37 9.23
CA LEU A 248 5.75 7.37 10.70
C LEU A 248 5.59 5.97 11.27
N ILE A 249 4.85 5.09 10.58
CA ILE A 249 4.70 3.69 10.98
C ILE A 249 6.03 2.94 10.80
N GLU A 250 6.72 3.13 9.68
CA GLU A 250 8.04 2.54 9.44
C GLU A 250 9.07 3.05 10.46
N GLU A 251 9.13 4.37 10.67
CA GLU A 251 10.03 4.99 11.64
C GLU A 251 9.77 4.49 13.07
N MET A 252 8.51 4.23 13.42
CA MET A 252 8.14 3.64 14.69
C MET A 252 8.71 2.22 14.84
N GLY A 253 8.60 1.41 13.79
CA GLY A 253 9.13 0.04 13.72
C GLY A 253 10.64 -0.04 13.90
N ASP A 254 11.36 0.96 13.40
CA ASP A 254 12.83 1.03 13.48
C ASP A 254 13.36 1.57 14.81
N THR A 255 12.48 2.01 15.72
CA THR A 255 12.91 2.55 17.01
C THR A 255 13.49 1.47 17.92
N ALA A 256 14.49 1.83 18.72
CA ALA A 256 15.09 0.91 19.68
C ALA A 256 14.07 0.34 20.68
N GLY A 257 13.05 1.14 21.06
CA GLY A 257 11.96 0.67 21.92
C GLY A 257 11.18 -0.49 21.28
N VAL A 258 10.78 -0.36 20.01
CA VAL A 258 10.07 -1.43 19.31
C VAL A 258 10.98 -2.64 19.06
N LEU A 259 12.23 -2.42 18.64
CA LEU A 259 13.13 -3.53 18.29
C LEU A 259 13.63 -4.35 19.50
N LYS A 260 13.71 -3.74 20.69
CA LYS A 260 14.34 -4.36 21.87
C LYS A 260 13.38 -4.68 23.02
N ASP A 261 12.23 -4.00 23.12
CA ASP A 261 11.21 -4.26 24.14
C ASP A 261 10.04 -5.04 23.55
N VAL A 262 9.89 -6.28 24.01
CA VAL A 262 8.87 -7.22 23.52
C VAL A 262 7.45 -6.69 23.72
N GLU A 263 7.18 -5.98 24.82
CA GLU A 263 5.83 -5.47 25.11
C GLU A 263 5.53 -4.20 24.32
N VAL A 264 6.52 -3.33 24.10
CA VAL A 264 6.37 -2.20 23.15
C VAL A 264 6.07 -2.74 21.75
N ASN A 265 6.84 -3.73 21.28
CA ASN A 265 6.64 -4.34 19.98
C ASN A 265 5.24 -4.97 19.85
N ARG A 266 4.82 -5.75 20.85
CA ARG A 266 3.51 -6.43 20.84
C ARG A 266 2.36 -5.43 20.68
N ARG A 267 2.42 -4.29 21.37
CA ARG A 267 1.41 -3.22 21.28
C ARG A 267 1.47 -2.49 19.95
N PHE A 268 2.67 -2.22 19.45
CA PHE A 268 2.86 -1.62 18.13
C PHE A 268 2.30 -2.49 17.00
N GLU A 269 2.54 -3.81 17.04
CA GLU A 269 1.97 -4.73 16.07
C GLU A 269 0.43 -4.80 16.16
N ALA A 270 -0.14 -4.79 17.37
CA ALA A 270 -1.59 -4.71 17.54
C ALA A 270 -2.19 -3.43 16.94
N PHE A 271 -1.51 -2.30 17.11
CA PHE A 271 -1.88 -1.03 16.48
C PHE A 271 -1.75 -1.08 14.95
N LYS A 272 -0.67 -1.65 14.41
CA LYS A 272 -0.49 -1.84 12.95
C LYS A 272 -1.58 -2.70 12.34
N VAL A 273 -1.98 -3.79 13.00
CA VAL A 273 -3.09 -4.63 12.54
C VAL A 273 -4.38 -3.82 12.46
N ALA A 274 -4.73 -3.08 13.50
CA ALA A 274 -5.93 -2.23 13.51
C ALA A 274 -5.88 -1.14 12.40
N LEU A 275 -4.70 -0.59 12.11
CA LEU A 275 -4.51 0.38 11.04
C LEU A 275 -4.73 -0.25 9.66
N ASN A 276 -4.16 -1.43 9.42
CA ASN A 276 -4.26 -2.13 8.13
C ASN A 276 -5.69 -2.63 7.84
N GLU A 277 -6.39 -3.12 8.85
CA GLU A 277 -7.81 -3.49 8.74
C GLU A 277 -8.67 -2.31 8.25
N SER A 278 -8.35 -1.09 8.72
CA SER A 278 -9.07 0.10 8.26
C SER A 278 -8.64 0.60 6.88
N LYS A 279 -7.39 0.37 6.46
CA LYS A 279 -6.89 0.82 5.13
C LYS A 279 -7.54 0.08 3.97
N ASN A 280 -7.96 -1.17 4.16
CA ASN A 280 -8.55 -1.98 3.10
C ASN A 280 -9.90 -1.44 2.57
N GLY A 281 -10.54 -0.48 3.25
CA GLY A 281 -11.71 0.28 2.75
C GLY A 281 -11.37 1.61 2.07
N ASN A 282 -10.12 2.06 2.07
CA ASN A 282 -9.79 3.47 1.75
C ASN A 282 -9.36 3.72 0.29
N ALA A 283 -9.10 2.67 -0.51
CA ALA A 283 -8.73 2.84 -1.92
C ALA A 283 -9.87 3.45 -2.78
N GLU A 284 -11.10 3.42 -2.28
CA GLU A 284 -12.29 3.95 -2.95
C GLU A 284 -12.66 5.38 -2.51
N ILE A 285 -12.09 5.88 -1.41
CA ILE A 285 -12.41 7.22 -0.89
C ILE A 285 -12.03 8.30 -1.91
N GLU A 286 -10.82 8.25 -2.47
CA GLU A 286 -10.38 9.27 -3.44
C GLU A 286 -11.22 9.24 -4.72
N LYS A 287 -11.60 8.05 -5.19
CA LYS A 287 -12.48 7.90 -6.36
C LYS A 287 -13.86 8.50 -6.09
N THR A 288 -14.43 8.21 -4.93
CA THR A 288 -15.74 8.72 -4.50
C THR A 288 -15.72 10.25 -4.36
N LEU A 289 -14.69 10.79 -3.72
CA LEU A 289 -14.52 12.25 -3.55
C LEU A 289 -14.34 12.98 -4.89
N ASN A 290 -13.73 12.33 -5.88
CA ASN A 290 -13.65 12.89 -7.23
C ASN A 290 -15.03 12.93 -7.91
N LEU A 291 -15.88 11.92 -7.71
CA LEU A 291 -17.27 11.96 -8.21
C LEU A 291 -18.07 13.10 -7.57
N TYR A 292 -17.91 13.31 -6.27
CA TYR A 292 -18.54 14.41 -5.55
C TYR A 292 -18.07 15.77 -6.05
N SER A 293 -16.79 15.90 -6.41
CA SER A 293 -16.23 17.10 -7.03
C SER A 293 -16.85 17.39 -8.39
N ILE A 294 -16.97 16.37 -9.23
CA ILE A 294 -17.61 16.46 -10.55
C ILE A 294 -19.07 16.89 -10.40
N TRP A 295 -19.79 16.24 -9.48
CA TRP A 295 -21.18 16.54 -9.20
C TRP A 295 -21.36 17.99 -8.74
N HIS A 296 -20.60 18.44 -7.74
CA HIS A 296 -20.68 19.81 -7.24
C HIS A 296 -20.35 20.84 -8.34
N SER A 297 -19.36 20.55 -9.19
CA SER A 297 -19.07 21.40 -10.35
C SER A 297 -20.25 21.49 -11.31
N TRP A 298 -20.95 20.38 -11.56
CA TRP A 298 -22.15 20.38 -12.40
C TRP A 298 -23.30 21.18 -11.76
N ILE A 299 -23.54 21.03 -10.44
CA ILE A 299 -24.54 21.80 -9.69
C ILE A 299 -24.34 23.31 -9.87
N LEU A 300 -23.09 23.77 -9.75
CA LEU A 300 -22.77 25.18 -9.92
C LEU A 300 -22.99 25.67 -11.35
N THR A 301 -22.61 24.85 -12.35
CA THR A 301 -22.82 25.17 -13.77
C THR A 301 -24.30 25.24 -14.12
N GLU A 302 -25.11 24.26 -13.68
CA GLU A 302 -26.57 24.24 -13.87
C GLU A 302 -27.20 25.49 -13.25
N ALA A 303 -26.90 25.78 -11.98
CA ALA A 303 -27.46 26.92 -11.27
C ALA A 303 -27.03 28.27 -11.87
N SER A 304 -25.80 28.38 -12.39
CA SER A 304 -25.32 29.59 -13.04
C SER A 304 -26.02 29.83 -14.38
N GLY A 305 -26.12 28.81 -15.23
CA GLY A 305 -26.78 28.97 -16.52
C GLY A 305 -28.28 29.25 -16.37
N ASP A 306 -28.95 28.65 -15.37
CA ASP A 306 -30.37 28.94 -15.11
C ASP A 306 -30.60 30.40 -14.70
N LYS A 307 -29.65 31.03 -13.98
CA LYS A 307 -29.71 32.47 -13.69
C LYS A 307 -29.51 33.33 -14.95
N SER A 308 -28.61 32.92 -15.85
CA SER A 308 -28.30 33.67 -17.08
C SER A 308 -29.38 33.59 -18.15
N HIS A 309 -30.11 32.47 -18.22
CA HIS A 309 -31.02 32.14 -19.33
C HIS A 309 -32.50 32.04 -18.90
N ASN A 310 -32.90 32.70 -17.82
CA ASN A 310 -34.27 32.62 -17.27
C ASN A 310 -34.74 31.16 -17.02
N GLY A 311 -33.79 30.26 -16.73
CA GLY A 311 -34.01 28.83 -16.48
C GLY A 311 -34.25 27.95 -17.71
N PHE A 312 -34.58 28.50 -18.89
CA PHE A 312 -34.94 27.68 -20.06
C PHE A 312 -34.46 28.21 -21.40
N GLU A 313 -33.94 29.42 -21.52
CA GLU A 313 -33.46 30.00 -22.79
C GLU A 313 -31.99 29.69 -23.06
N TRP A 314 -31.54 28.50 -22.65
CA TRP A 314 -30.17 28.06 -22.89
C TRP A 314 -29.99 27.75 -24.38
N SER A 315 -28.83 28.09 -24.95
CA SER A 315 -28.50 27.60 -26.30
C SER A 315 -28.18 26.11 -26.26
N GLU A 316 -28.40 25.40 -27.38
CA GLU A 316 -28.04 23.98 -27.48
C GLU A 316 -26.53 23.74 -27.22
N ALA A 317 -25.69 24.73 -27.54
CA ALA A 317 -24.26 24.68 -27.25
C ALA A 317 -23.99 24.77 -25.73
N ASP A 318 -24.64 25.71 -25.03
CA ASP A 318 -24.47 25.88 -23.58
C ASP A 318 -24.96 24.65 -22.80
N ILE A 319 -26.07 24.06 -23.24
CA ILE A 319 -26.61 22.81 -22.65
C ILE A 319 -25.60 21.68 -22.78
N LYS A 320 -25.06 21.48 -24.00
CA LYS A 320 -24.08 20.42 -24.24
C LYS A 320 -22.80 20.66 -23.46
N ASP A 321 -22.32 21.90 -23.40
CA ASP A 321 -21.10 22.25 -22.69
C ASP A 321 -21.23 22.01 -21.18
N ALA A 322 -22.34 22.42 -20.57
CA ALA A 322 -22.60 22.16 -19.15
C ALA A 322 -22.68 20.66 -18.83
N ALA A 323 -23.31 19.86 -19.70
CA ALA A 323 -23.48 18.43 -19.49
C ALA A 323 -22.18 17.62 -19.66
N LYS A 324 -21.15 18.16 -20.33
CA LYS A 324 -19.85 17.48 -20.46
C LYS A 324 -19.26 17.10 -19.11
N ILE A 325 -19.46 17.93 -18.08
CA ILE A 325 -18.99 17.66 -16.71
C ILE A 325 -19.45 16.27 -16.23
N LEU A 326 -20.70 15.90 -16.54
CA LEU A 326 -21.25 14.60 -16.17
C LEU A 326 -20.94 13.50 -17.19
N ILE A 327 -21.01 13.82 -18.48
CA ILE A 327 -20.79 12.85 -19.58
C ILE A 327 -19.35 12.34 -19.60
N GLU A 328 -18.38 13.22 -19.35
CA GLU A 328 -16.95 12.91 -19.34
C GLU A 328 -16.44 12.50 -17.95
N SER A 329 -17.33 12.30 -16.98
CA SER A 329 -16.99 11.96 -15.58
C SER A 329 -16.31 10.60 -15.40
N GLY A 330 -16.36 9.74 -16.42
CA GLY A 330 -15.93 8.33 -16.33
C GLY A 330 -16.88 7.45 -15.49
N ASN A 331 -18.04 7.97 -15.08
CA ASN A 331 -19.08 7.23 -14.36
C ASN A 331 -20.31 7.04 -15.26
N GLU A 332 -20.69 5.78 -15.50
CA GLU A 332 -21.79 5.45 -16.41
C GLU A 332 -23.13 6.05 -15.99
N LYS A 333 -23.41 6.14 -14.69
CA LYS A 333 -24.68 6.65 -14.18
C LYS A 333 -24.78 8.16 -14.30
N LEU A 334 -23.72 8.89 -13.95
CA LEU A 334 -23.65 10.33 -14.17
C LEU A 334 -23.70 10.66 -15.67
N ALA A 335 -22.99 9.89 -16.50
CA ALA A 335 -23.01 10.09 -17.95
C ALA A 335 -24.39 9.82 -18.55
N ALA A 336 -25.09 8.76 -18.12
CA ALA A 336 -26.45 8.47 -18.57
C ALA A 336 -27.43 9.59 -18.19
N TYR A 337 -27.35 10.09 -16.94
CA TYR A 337 -28.16 11.23 -16.51
C TYR A 337 -27.84 12.49 -17.33
N GLY A 338 -26.56 12.81 -17.54
CA GLY A 338 -26.12 13.96 -18.34
C GLY A 338 -26.64 13.91 -19.77
N ASN A 339 -26.57 12.76 -20.44
CA ASN A 339 -27.10 12.58 -21.80
C ASN A 339 -28.62 12.82 -21.85
N ARG A 340 -29.38 12.25 -20.91
CA ARG A 340 -30.84 12.42 -20.87
C ARG A 340 -31.24 13.86 -20.50
N TRP A 341 -30.45 14.49 -19.63
CA TRP A 341 -30.61 15.91 -19.27
C TRP A 341 -30.43 16.81 -20.51
N VAL A 342 -29.41 16.57 -21.35
CA VAL A 342 -29.20 17.33 -22.60
C VAL A 342 -30.41 17.25 -23.51
N GLU A 343 -30.94 16.05 -23.74
CA GLU A 343 -32.10 15.83 -24.61
C GLU A 343 -33.32 16.63 -24.13
N LEU A 344 -33.73 16.43 -22.87
CA LEU A 344 -34.93 17.04 -22.31
C LEU A 344 -34.78 18.56 -22.12
N LYS A 345 -33.62 19.04 -21.67
CA LYS A 345 -33.34 20.48 -21.54
C LYS A 345 -33.35 21.17 -22.90
N THR A 346 -32.81 20.52 -23.94
CA THR A 346 -32.82 21.07 -25.32
C THR A 346 -34.23 21.17 -25.88
N GLU A 347 -35.08 20.16 -25.67
CA GLU A 347 -36.48 20.21 -26.08
C GLU A 347 -37.24 21.33 -25.37
N ALA A 348 -37.09 21.43 -24.05
CA ALA A 348 -37.70 22.50 -23.26
C ALA A 348 -37.21 23.89 -23.69
N ALA A 349 -35.92 24.04 -24.00
CA ALA A 349 -35.34 25.29 -24.45
C ALA A 349 -35.83 25.71 -25.84
N LYS A 350 -35.93 24.77 -26.79
CA LYS A 350 -36.47 25.03 -28.13
C LYS A 350 -37.94 25.44 -28.06
N ALA A 351 -38.74 24.75 -27.25
CA ALA A 351 -40.16 25.08 -27.08
C ALA A 351 -40.35 26.45 -26.39
N ALA A 352 -39.53 26.76 -25.36
CA ALA A 352 -39.52 28.07 -24.71
C ALA A 352 -39.13 29.19 -25.68
N TYR A 353 -38.06 29.00 -26.45
CA TYR A 353 -37.61 29.97 -27.45
C TYR A 353 -38.70 30.24 -28.48
N LYS A 354 -39.31 29.17 -29.05
CA LYS A 354 -40.41 29.28 -30.02
C LYS A 354 -41.57 30.10 -29.45
N PHE A 355 -41.95 29.86 -28.19
CA PHE A 355 -43.04 30.58 -27.53
C PHE A 355 -42.73 32.07 -27.32
N TYR A 356 -41.57 32.40 -26.74
CA TYR A 356 -41.20 33.79 -26.44
C TYR A 356 -40.89 34.62 -27.69
N HIS A 357 -40.45 33.98 -28.78
CA HIS A 357 -40.08 34.65 -30.04
C HIS A 357 -41.14 34.45 -31.15
N THR A 358 -42.35 34.02 -30.79
CA THR A 358 -43.48 33.88 -31.74
C THR A 358 -43.79 35.16 -32.53
N SER A 359 -43.53 36.35 -31.98
CA SER A 359 -43.71 37.63 -32.68
C SER A 359 -42.68 37.90 -33.78
N GLU A 360 -41.57 37.17 -33.80
CA GLU A 360 -40.52 37.25 -34.84
C GLU A 360 -40.78 36.27 -36.00
N SER A 361 -41.80 35.43 -35.88
CA SER A 361 -42.22 34.48 -36.91
C SER A 361 -43.05 35.17 -38.00
N THR A 362 -42.76 34.87 -39.27
CA THR A 362 -43.59 35.26 -40.42
C THR A 362 -44.82 34.35 -40.61
N GLU A 363 -44.95 33.29 -39.80
CA GLU A 363 -46.07 32.34 -39.85
C GLU A 363 -47.11 32.64 -38.75
N VAL A 364 -48.39 32.34 -39.04
CA VAL A 364 -49.48 32.44 -38.04
C VAL A 364 -49.26 31.35 -37.00
N VAL A 365 -48.63 31.70 -35.87
CA VAL A 365 -48.41 30.76 -34.77
C VAL A 365 -49.67 30.72 -33.90
N ASP A 366 -50.25 29.52 -33.71
CA ASP A 366 -51.23 29.31 -32.65
C ASP A 366 -50.52 29.45 -31.29
N TYR A 367 -50.71 30.61 -30.66
CA TYR A 367 -50.11 30.92 -29.38
C TYR A 367 -50.51 29.93 -28.28
N ALA A 368 -51.73 29.39 -28.34
CA ALA A 368 -52.19 28.41 -27.36
C ALA A 368 -51.47 27.07 -27.54
N GLU A 369 -51.26 26.63 -28.79
CA GLU A 369 -50.49 25.43 -29.09
C GLU A 369 -49.02 25.56 -28.66
N ALA A 370 -48.37 26.69 -29.01
CA ALA A 370 -46.97 26.94 -28.64
C ALA A 370 -46.78 27.01 -27.11
N LYS A 371 -47.75 27.59 -26.39
CA LYS A 371 -47.74 27.61 -24.93
C LYS A 371 -47.87 26.21 -24.34
N ASN A 372 -48.83 25.43 -24.82
CA ASN A 372 -49.08 24.07 -24.32
C ASN A 372 -47.87 23.15 -24.57
N ASP A 373 -47.22 23.25 -25.72
CA ASP A 373 -45.99 22.52 -26.02
C ASP A 373 -44.85 22.93 -25.07
N MET A 374 -44.62 24.24 -24.88
CA MET A 374 -43.62 24.73 -23.92
C MET A 374 -43.89 24.20 -22.50
N ASP A 375 -45.12 24.33 -22.01
CA ASP A 375 -45.49 23.89 -20.66
C ASP A 375 -45.30 22.37 -20.50
N ALA A 376 -45.68 21.58 -21.52
CA ALA A 376 -45.49 20.12 -21.52
C ALA A 376 -44.00 19.72 -21.50
N LYS A 377 -43.15 20.38 -22.31
CA LYS A 377 -41.71 20.09 -22.36
C LYS A 377 -40.99 20.52 -21.08
N LYS A 378 -41.35 21.68 -20.52
CA LYS A 378 -40.85 22.13 -19.21
C LYS A 378 -41.24 21.14 -18.11
N ALA A 379 -42.50 20.70 -18.08
CA ALA A 379 -42.97 19.72 -17.12
C ALA A 379 -42.20 18.39 -17.25
N ALA A 380 -42.02 17.87 -18.48
CA ALA A 380 -41.26 16.64 -18.71
C ALA A 380 -39.81 16.73 -18.21
N PHE A 381 -39.15 17.87 -18.42
CA PHE A 381 -37.80 18.11 -17.90
C PHE A 381 -37.77 18.17 -16.36
N SER A 382 -38.70 18.91 -15.75
CA SER A 382 -38.80 19.01 -14.29
C SER A 382 -39.14 17.67 -13.62
N ASP A 383 -40.03 16.87 -14.22
CA ASP A 383 -40.38 15.54 -13.73
C ASP A 383 -39.17 14.59 -13.80
N PHE A 384 -38.41 14.65 -14.90
CA PHE A 384 -37.15 13.91 -15.02
C PHE A 384 -36.15 14.30 -13.93
N GLN A 385 -35.94 15.59 -13.68
CA GLN A 385 -35.05 16.04 -12.60
C GLN A 385 -35.55 15.54 -11.24
N LYS A 386 -36.85 15.59 -10.98
CA LYS A 386 -37.42 15.13 -9.71
C LYS A 386 -37.27 13.62 -9.49
N GLU A 387 -37.40 12.83 -10.55
CA GLU A 387 -37.40 11.37 -10.44
C GLU A 387 -35.99 10.76 -10.58
N LYS A 388 -35.14 11.33 -11.42
CA LYS A 388 -33.90 10.70 -11.88
C LYS A 388 -32.62 11.44 -11.49
N ARG A 389 -32.69 12.62 -10.86
CA ARG A 389 -31.49 13.34 -10.41
C ARG A 389 -30.71 12.45 -9.41
N PRO A 390 -29.44 12.14 -9.70
CA PRO A 390 -28.63 11.33 -8.80
C PRO A 390 -28.51 11.98 -7.43
N ASP A 391 -28.64 11.17 -6.39
CA ASP A 391 -28.16 11.51 -5.05
C ASP A 391 -26.79 10.87 -4.87
N VAL A 392 -25.74 11.64 -5.15
CA VAL A 392 -24.37 11.11 -5.13
C VAL A 392 -23.93 10.62 -3.76
N VAL A 393 -24.58 11.06 -2.67
CA VAL A 393 -24.25 10.63 -1.31
C VAL A 393 -24.77 9.23 -1.03
N THR A 394 -26.00 8.95 -1.45
CA THR A 394 -26.58 7.61 -1.25
C THR A 394 -26.11 6.61 -2.30
N GLU A 395 -25.84 7.07 -3.52
CA GLU A 395 -25.40 6.22 -4.62
C GLU A 395 -23.91 5.87 -4.56
N PHE A 396 -23.08 6.80 -4.06
CA PHE A 396 -21.64 6.62 -3.91
C PHE A 396 -21.22 6.90 -2.47
N PRO A 397 -21.60 6.05 -1.51
CA PRO A 397 -21.39 6.34 -0.09
C PRO A 397 -19.90 6.41 0.25
N LEU A 398 -19.50 7.50 0.91
CA LEU A 398 -18.15 7.67 1.43
C LEU A 398 -17.87 6.65 2.54
N GLN A 399 -16.96 5.71 2.29
CA GLN A 399 -16.50 4.78 3.33
C GLN A 399 -15.66 5.53 4.36
N GLN A 400 -16.15 5.65 5.60
CA GLN A 400 -15.42 6.31 6.67
C GLN A 400 -14.42 5.34 7.34
N VAL A 401 -13.26 5.88 7.71
CA VAL A 401 -12.23 5.17 8.48
C VAL A 401 -12.78 4.82 9.86
N ASN A 402 -12.75 3.53 10.24
CA ASN A 402 -13.14 3.12 11.59
C ASN A 402 -12.03 3.48 12.59
N LEU A 403 -12.06 4.72 13.06
CA LEU A 403 -11.08 5.25 14.01
C LEU A 403 -11.23 4.70 15.42
N ALA A 404 -12.36 4.05 15.76
CA ALA A 404 -12.62 3.62 17.13
C ALA A 404 -11.62 2.54 17.58
N ASN A 405 -11.48 1.48 16.78
CA ASN A 405 -10.53 0.40 17.09
C ASN A 405 -9.07 0.89 17.05
N ILE A 406 -8.73 1.68 16.02
CA ILE A 406 -7.38 2.27 15.89
C ILE A 406 -7.05 3.12 17.12
N SER A 407 -7.97 3.97 17.56
CA SER A 407 -7.75 4.87 18.71
C SER A 407 -7.52 4.10 19.99
N VAL A 408 -8.26 3.00 20.22
CA VAL A 408 -8.08 2.15 21.41
C VAL A 408 -6.69 1.50 21.38
N LYS A 409 -6.31 0.87 20.27
CA LYS A 409 -4.99 0.21 20.15
C LYS A 409 -3.82 1.19 20.19
N PHE A 410 -4.02 2.37 19.61
CA PHE A 410 -3.05 3.45 19.72
C PHE A 410 -2.88 3.92 21.16
N GLU A 411 -3.96 4.17 21.90
CA GLU A 411 -3.87 4.66 23.29
C GLU A 411 -3.22 3.61 24.21
N GLU A 412 -3.55 2.33 24.04
CA GLU A 412 -2.89 1.21 24.73
C GLU A 412 -1.37 1.21 24.50
N MET A 413 -0.94 1.45 23.26
CA MET A 413 0.48 1.53 22.89
C MET A 413 1.13 2.81 23.44
N TYR A 414 0.52 3.97 23.19
CA TYR A 414 1.04 5.29 23.54
C TYR A 414 1.23 5.45 25.04
N SER A 415 0.21 5.08 25.84
CA SER A 415 0.28 5.17 27.30
C SER A 415 1.39 4.29 27.86
N PHE A 416 1.57 3.08 27.32
CA PHE A 416 2.67 2.19 27.73
C PHE A 416 4.04 2.78 27.38
N ILE A 417 4.23 3.27 26.15
CA ILE A 417 5.49 3.88 25.71
C ILE A 417 5.82 5.12 26.55
N ARG A 418 4.82 5.95 26.84
CA ARG A 418 4.95 7.13 27.68
C ARG A 418 5.41 6.76 29.09
N GLU A 419 4.78 5.80 29.74
CA GLU A 419 5.16 5.33 31.08
C GLU A 419 6.57 4.71 31.08
N THR A 420 6.89 3.91 30.07
CA THR A 420 8.22 3.31 29.92
C THR A 420 9.29 4.38 29.70
N TYR A 421 9.01 5.42 28.92
CA TYR A 421 9.93 6.54 28.74
C TYR A 421 10.10 7.37 30.01
N GLN A 422 9.03 7.63 30.78
CA GLN A 422 9.13 8.33 32.07
C GLN A 422 10.07 7.62 33.05
N LYS A 423 9.99 6.28 33.12
CA LYS A 423 10.86 5.45 33.98
C LYS A 423 12.32 5.44 33.50
N ASN A 424 12.54 5.57 32.19
CA ASN A 424 13.85 5.50 31.54
C ASN A 424 14.24 6.86 30.92
N TYR A 425 13.84 7.96 31.56
CA TYR A 425 13.89 9.28 30.92
C TYR A 425 15.31 9.72 30.61
N ASN A 426 15.51 10.17 29.37
CA ASN A 426 16.78 10.69 28.90
C ASN A 426 16.74 12.23 28.82
N LYS A 427 17.36 12.89 29.81
CA LYS A 427 17.43 14.37 29.90
C LYS A 427 18.05 15.05 28.68
N ARG A 428 18.90 14.35 27.91
CA ARG A 428 19.56 14.93 26.74
C ARG A 428 18.62 15.13 25.56
N VAL A 429 17.57 14.32 25.46
CA VAL A 429 16.61 14.35 24.34
C VAL A 429 15.36 15.16 24.69
N GLY A 430 14.95 15.16 25.96
CA GLY A 430 13.84 15.99 26.44
C GLY A 430 12.45 15.45 26.08
N GLY A 431 11.43 16.31 26.16
CA GLY A 431 10.05 15.96 25.80
C GLY A 431 9.12 15.63 26.97
N CYS A 432 9.60 15.76 28.20
CA CYS A 432 8.84 15.61 29.43
C CYS A 432 9.20 16.74 30.41
N LYS A 433 8.27 17.08 31.30
CA LYS A 433 8.47 18.05 32.38
C LYS A 433 9.08 17.35 33.58
N GLU A 434 10.22 17.86 34.04
CA GLU A 434 10.82 17.46 35.31
C GLU A 434 10.19 18.27 36.44
N LEU A 435 9.48 17.57 37.33
CA LEU A 435 9.00 18.10 38.60
C LEU A 435 9.93 17.64 39.72
N ILE A 436 9.85 18.32 40.86
CA ILE A 436 10.70 18.06 42.05
C ILE A 436 10.73 16.57 42.43
N ASN A 437 9.61 15.85 42.25
CA ASN A 437 9.47 14.44 42.62
C ASN A 437 9.08 13.50 41.46
N ALA A 438 8.96 13.98 40.22
CA ALA A 438 8.40 13.17 39.12
C ALA A 438 8.82 13.66 37.74
N ILE A 439 8.81 12.76 36.75
CA ILE A 439 8.97 13.10 35.34
C ILE A 439 7.63 12.83 34.66
N ILE A 440 7.03 13.88 34.08
CA ILE A 440 5.71 13.79 33.45
C ILE A 440 5.82 14.14 31.98
N CYS A 441 5.40 13.21 31.13
CA CYS A 441 5.34 13.36 29.68
C CYS A 441 3.87 13.55 29.26
N ASP A 442 3.63 14.29 28.16
CA ASP A 442 2.29 14.63 27.65
C ASP A 442 1.53 13.42 27.03
#